data_AF-A0A7X0EDB2-F1
#
_entry.id   AF-A0A7X0EDB2-F1
#
_cell.length_a   1.000
_cell.length_b   1.000
_cell.length_c   1.000
_cell.angle_alpha   90.00
_cell.angle_beta   90.00
_cell.angle_gamma   90.00
#
_symmetry.space_group_name_H-M   'P 1'
#
loop_
_entity.id
_entity.type
_entity.pdbx_description
1 polymer ?
#
loop_
_entity_poly.entity_id
_entity_poly.type
_entity_poly.pdbx_seq_one_letter_code
_entity_poly.pdbx_strand_id
1 'polypeptide(L)'
;MDGWQRRYRLSNGPGALGLSCTAEGLALAGVPLLAKGAGGFHARSAAEVAVLLKRAYAGAEPNAAILPGLTKIAAALNRGDLPQAMIRAVHLRLSDLDWDAAVRLARANDNLAKYSPDQPRDDHGRWTDEGGGASKEPVKVKQVGAGAAPKQPSIAPEKKGAQNAPKTCGIYPIYKNEILSQADAKKLFNEELAGMLRDGLISKQDFERFSFVPWFAATTKTMDDPLLSGSMEAALSQANGLTGGFVAGGLTDPRTNTSKIYMSAAAPTAIPGLGLKKTTARQSMQFFLRHELGHQKQGGNCGPDDECCADAFAIAHMPGK
;
A
#
# COMPACT_ATOMS: atom_id res chain seq x y z
N MET A 1 4.20 20.30 -30.68
CA MET A 1 3.93 18.95 -30.15
C MET A 1 2.56 18.54 -30.66
N ASP A 2 2.56 17.55 -31.53
CA ASP A 2 1.46 17.20 -32.42
C ASP A 2 0.21 16.73 -31.67
N GLY A 3 -0.95 17.25 -32.12
CA GLY A 3 -2.28 16.88 -31.65
C GLY A 3 -2.65 15.46 -32.06
N TRP A 4 -2.02 14.47 -31.44
CA TRP A 4 -2.44 13.07 -31.50
C TRP A 4 -3.90 13.00 -31.04
N GLN A 5 -4.79 12.65 -31.96
CA GLN A 5 -6.20 12.39 -31.69
C GLN A 5 -6.30 11.51 -30.45
N ARG A 6 -6.85 12.04 -29.35
CA ARG A 6 -7.12 11.24 -28.14
C ARG A 6 -8.04 10.10 -28.55
N ARG A 7 -7.48 8.89 -28.68
CA ARG A 7 -8.25 7.69 -29.00
C ARG A 7 -8.94 7.24 -27.72
N TYR A 8 -10.25 7.40 -27.68
CA TYR A 8 -11.09 6.84 -26.63
C TYR A 8 -11.38 5.38 -26.97
N ARG A 9 -11.07 4.47 -26.05
CA ARG A 9 -11.20 3.03 -26.25
C ARG A 9 -11.59 2.34 -24.95
N LEU A 10 -11.99 1.07 -25.06
CA LEU A 10 -12.09 0.20 -23.90
C LEU A 10 -10.78 -0.55 -23.69
N SER A 11 -10.42 -0.72 -22.42
CA SER A 11 -9.22 -1.39 -21.96
C SER A 11 -9.64 -2.47 -20.96
N ASN A 12 -10.16 -3.59 -21.46
CA ASN A 12 -10.71 -4.69 -20.66
C ASN A 12 -9.64 -5.67 -20.12
N GLY A 13 -8.36 -5.40 -20.34
CA GLY A 13 -7.26 -6.25 -19.88
C GLY A 13 -6.97 -6.08 -18.38
N PRO A 14 -6.41 -7.12 -17.72
CA PRO A 14 -5.91 -6.98 -16.35
C PRO A 14 -4.88 -5.85 -16.24
N GLY A 15 -4.97 -5.03 -15.19
CA GLY A 15 -4.06 -3.91 -14.97
C GLY A 15 -4.23 -2.74 -15.96
N ALA A 16 -5.26 -2.75 -16.80
CA ALA A 16 -5.55 -1.64 -17.68
C ALA A 16 -5.90 -0.36 -16.90
N LEU A 17 -5.31 0.76 -17.30
CA LEU A 17 -5.54 2.08 -16.71
C LEU A 17 -6.67 2.88 -17.40
N GLY A 18 -7.37 2.24 -18.33
CA GLY A 18 -8.45 2.83 -19.13
C GLY A 18 -9.85 2.49 -18.62
N LEU A 19 -10.84 2.86 -19.42
CA LEU A 19 -12.23 2.49 -19.18
C LEU A 19 -12.45 1.03 -19.57
N SER A 20 -13.00 0.21 -18.68
CA SER A 20 -13.40 -1.16 -18.96
C SER A 20 -14.92 -1.31 -18.87
N CYS A 21 -15.50 -2.08 -19.78
CA CYS A 21 -16.93 -2.40 -19.78
C CYS A 21 -17.09 -3.89 -20.10
N THR A 22 -17.58 -4.64 -19.10
CA THR A 22 -17.79 -6.09 -19.16
C THR A 22 -19.17 -6.43 -18.58
N ALA A 23 -19.51 -7.72 -18.53
CA ALA A 23 -20.74 -8.17 -17.87
C ALA A 23 -20.79 -7.82 -16.36
N GLU A 24 -19.63 -7.57 -15.74
CA GLU A 24 -19.53 -7.17 -14.33
C GLU A 24 -19.73 -5.68 -14.09
N GLY A 25 -19.83 -4.87 -15.15
CA GLY A 25 -20.13 -3.45 -15.05
C GLY A 25 -19.19 -2.56 -15.85
N LEU A 26 -19.13 -1.30 -15.44
CA LEU A 26 -18.25 -0.27 -16.01
C LEU A 26 -17.28 0.21 -14.93
N ALA A 27 -15.99 0.18 -15.23
CA ALA A 27 -14.94 0.65 -14.33
C ALA A 27 -13.91 1.52 -15.07
N LEU A 28 -13.22 2.40 -14.34
CA LEU A 28 -12.09 3.18 -14.82
C LEU A 28 -10.86 2.80 -14.00
N ALA A 29 -9.82 2.27 -14.65
CA ALA A 29 -8.65 1.73 -13.97
C ALA A 29 -8.99 0.76 -12.81
N GLY A 30 -9.98 -0.11 -13.03
CA GLY A 30 -10.47 -1.06 -12.01
C GLY A 30 -11.45 -0.48 -10.99
N VAL A 31 -11.63 0.84 -10.92
CA VAL A 31 -12.57 1.49 -9.98
C VAL A 31 -13.98 1.55 -10.59
N PRO A 32 -15.01 0.97 -9.93
CA PRO A 32 -16.36 0.92 -10.49
C PRO A 32 -17.02 2.31 -10.55
N LEU A 33 -17.55 2.64 -11.73
CA LEU A 33 -18.33 3.85 -11.99
C LEU A 33 -19.85 3.60 -11.88
N LEU A 34 -20.26 2.34 -11.86
CA LEU A 34 -21.64 1.89 -11.61
C LEU A 34 -21.69 1.12 -10.30
N ALA A 35 -22.82 1.21 -9.60
CA ALA A 35 -23.14 0.38 -8.46
C ALA A 35 -24.07 -0.76 -8.88
N LYS A 36 -23.95 -1.92 -8.24
CA LYS A 36 -24.80 -3.11 -8.47
C LYS A 36 -25.70 -3.30 -7.26
N GLY A 37 -27.01 -3.19 -7.47
CA GLY A 37 -28.04 -3.40 -6.44
C GLY A 37 -29.00 -4.54 -6.81
N ALA A 38 -30.06 -4.74 -6.02
CA ALA A 38 -31.05 -5.78 -6.25
C ALA A 38 -31.73 -5.68 -7.64
N GLY A 39 -31.89 -4.45 -8.16
CA GLY A 39 -32.44 -4.17 -9.50
C GLY A 39 -31.40 -4.15 -10.64
N GLY A 40 -30.18 -4.63 -10.40
CA GLY A 40 -29.07 -4.58 -11.37
C GLY A 40 -28.19 -3.34 -11.20
N PHE A 41 -27.54 -2.95 -12.30
CA PHE A 41 -26.65 -1.79 -12.35
C PHE A 41 -27.41 -0.47 -12.31
N HIS A 42 -26.86 0.49 -11.58
CA HIS A 42 -27.28 1.89 -11.62
C HIS A 42 -26.04 2.79 -11.58
N ALA A 43 -26.17 4.02 -12.08
CA ALA A 43 -25.11 5.00 -11.94
C ALA A 43 -24.90 5.31 -10.45
N ARG A 44 -23.63 5.45 -10.04
CA ARG A 44 -23.31 6.03 -8.73
C ARG A 44 -23.86 7.45 -8.64
N SER A 45 -23.97 7.97 -7.41
CA SER A 45 -24.48 9.32 -7.21
C SER A 45 -23.62 10.35 -7.96
N ALA A 46 -24.23 11.47 -8.37
CA ALA A 46 -23.52 12.53 -9.09
C ALA A 46 -22.31 13.05 -8.30
N ALA A 47 -22.45 13.17 -6.98
CA ALA A 47 -21.40 13.63 -6.08
C ALA A 47 -20.20 12.66 -6.06
N GLU A 48 -20.45 11.36 -5.96
CA GLU A 48 -19.38 10.35 -5.97
C GLU A 48 -18.64 10.33 -7.31
N VAL A 49 -19.38 10.29 -8.43
CA VAL A 49 -18.77 10.29 -9.77
C VAL A 49 -17.93 11.55 -9.98
N ALA A 50 -18.41 12.72 -9.53
CA ALA A 50 -17.66 13.96 -9.61
C ALA A 50 -16.35 13.89 -8.79
N VAL A 51 -16.40 13.39 -7.55
CA VAL A 51 -15.21 13.21 -6.71
C VAL A 51 -14.18 12.30 -7.37
N LEU A 52 -14.62 11.15 -7.89
CA LEU A 52 -13.75 10.17 -8.56
C LEU A 52 -13.06 10.78 -9.78
N LEU A 53 -13.84 11.37 -10.69
CA LEU A 53 -13.31 11.92 -11.94
C LEU A 53 -12.42 13.14 -11.70
N LYS A 54 -12.78 14.01 -10.74
CA LYS A 54 -11.94 15.15 -10.36
C LYS A 54 -10.58 14.72 -9.82
N ARG A 55 -10.52 13.60 -9.07
CA ARG A 55 -9.27 13.04 -8.54
C ARG A 55 -8.45 12.36 -9.62
N ALA A 56 -9.09 11.61 -10.52
CA ALA A 56 -8.41 10.98 -11.66
C ALA A 56 -7.73 12.03 -12.56
N TYR A 57 -8.48 13.05 -12.99
CA TYR A 57 -8.04 14.02 -13.99
C TYR A 57 -7.52 15.35 -13.41
N ALA A 58 -6.93 15.31 -12.21
CA ALA A 58 -6.24 16.43 -11.57
C ALA A 58 -7.04 17.76 -11.53
N GLY A 59 -8.34 17.67 -11.24
CA GLY A 59 -9.21 18.84 -11.13
C GLY A 59 -9.91 19.26 -12.42
N ALA A 60 -9.66 18.61 -13.55
CA ALA A 60 -10.43 18.84 -14.77
C ALA A 60 -11.90 18.48 -14.54
N GLU A 61 -12.79 19.41 -14.84
CA GLU A 61 -14.23 19.17 -14.67
C GLU A 61 -14.70 18.10 -15.68
N PRO A 62 -15.33 17.02 -15.20
CA PRO A 62 -15.84 15.97 -16.06
C PRO A 62 -16.90 16.53 -17.02
N ASN A 63 -16.94 15.99 -18.24
CA ASN A 63 -17.95 16.36 -19.24
C ASN A 63 -19.36 16.15 -18.67
N ALA A 64 -20.23 17.17 -18.77
CA ALA A 64 -21.62 17.12 -18.31
C ALA A 64 -22.41 15.92 -18.89
N ALA A 65 -21.99 15.37 -20.03
CA ALA A 65 -22.60 14.20 -20.66
C ALA A 65 -22.33 12.86 -19.92
N ILE A 66 -21.43 12.83 -18.93
CA ILE A 66 -21.02 11.57 -18.29
C ILE A 66 -22.15 10.91 -17.51
N LEU A 67 -22.87 11.65 -16.65
CA LEU A 67 -23.93 11.06 -15.81
C LEU A 67 -25.11 10.48 -16.63
N PRO A 68 -25.65 11.18 -17.65
CA PRO A 68 -26.62 10.58 -18.55
C PRO A 68 -26.05 9.36 -19.31
N GLY A 69 -24.77 9.40 -19.65
CA GLY A 69 -24.06 8.28 -20.28
C GLY A 69 -24.02 7.05 -19.37
N LEU A 70 -23.61 7.20 -18.11
CA LEU A 70 -23.58 6.13 -17.11
C LEU A 70 -24.95 5.49 -16.92
N THR A 71 -26.01 6.29 -16.87
CA THR A 71 -27.39 5.80 -16.76
C THR A 71 -27.79 4.94 -17.96
N LYS A 72 -27.43 5.37 -19.17
CA LYS A 72 -27.71 4.61 -20.40
C LYS A 72 -26.88 3.32 -20.49
N ILE A 73 -25.65 3.32 -19.99
CA ILE A 73 -24.78 2.13 -19.92
C ILE A 73 -25.38 1.12 -18.94
N ALA A 74 -25.76 1.56 -17.74
CA ALA A 74 -26.41 0.72 -16.74
C ALA A 74 -27.69 0.07 -17.27
N ALA A 75 -28.54 0.83 -17.97
CA ALA A 75 -29.75 0.31 -18.59
C ALA A 75 -29.46 -0.74 -19.69
N ALA A 76 -28.39 -0.58 -20.46
CA ALA A 76 -27.98 -1.58 -21.46
C ALA A 76 -27.47 -2.86 -20.80
N LEU A 77 -26.62 -2.75 -19.77
CA LEU A 77 -26.13 -3.89 -18.99
C LEU A 77 -27.29 -4.67 -18.33
N ASN A 78 -28.28 -3.97 -17.77
CA ASN A 78 -29.45 -4.61 -17.16
C ASN A 78 -30.33 -5.38 -18.15
N ARG A 79 -30.29 -5.04 -19.44
CA ARG A 79 -30.95 -5.80 -20.51
C ARG A 79 -30.09 -6.93 -21.08
N GLY A 80 -28.87 -7.14 -20.56
CA GLY A 80 -27.90 -8.09 -21.14
C GLY A 80 -27.28 -7.63 -22.46
N ASP A 81 -27.47 -6.36 -22.85
CA ASP A 81 -26.98 -5.80 -24.11
C ASP A 81 -25.57 -5.23 -23.95
N LEU A 82 -24.60 -6.13 -23.76
CA LEU A 82 -23.20 -5.79 -23.56
C LEU A 82 -22.62 -4.97 -24.75
N PRO A 83 -22.89 -5.29 -26.03
CA PRO A 83 -22.40 -4.48 -27.14
C PRO A 83 -22.85 -3.02 -27.07
N GLN A 84 -24.13 -2.74 -26.76
CA GLN A 84 -24.60 -1.37 -26.57
C GLN A 84 -23.94 -0.69 -25.36
N ALA A 85 -23.74 -1.42 -24.26
CA ALA A 85 -23.04 -0.88 -23.09
C ALA A 85 -21.61 -0.46 -23.45
N MET A 86 -20.87 -1.30 -24.18
CA MET A 86 -19.50 -1.04 -24.63
C MET A 86 -19.41 0.16 -25.58
N ILE A 87 -20.30 0.27 -26.57
CA ILE A 87 -20.34 1.41 -27.49
C ILE A 87 -20.59 2.71 -26.71
N ARG A 88 -21.56 2.70 -25.80
CA ARG A 88 -21.88 3.88 -24.96
C ARG A 88 -20.74 4.25 -24.02
N ALA A 89 -20.01 3.28 -23.50
CA ALA A 89 -18.84 3.50 -22.66
C ALA A 89 -17.74 4.26 -23.42
N VAL A 90 -17.43 3.88 -24.67
CA VAL A 90 -16.47 4.61 -25.52
C VAL A 90 -16.92 6.07 -25.74
N HIS A 91 -18.23 6.30 -25.87
CA HIS A 91 -18.80 7.64 -26.03
C HIS A 91 -18.73 8.52 -24.78
N LEU A 92 -18.36 7.99 -23.60
CA LEU A 92 -18.04 8.83 -22.44
C LEU A 92 -16.78 9.67 -22.66
N ARG A 93 -15.91 9.26 -23.61
CA ARG A 93 -14.67 9.96 -23.96
C ARG A 93 -13.76 10.21 -22.76
N LEU A 94 -13.67 9.23 -21.88
CA LEU A 94 -12.70 9.20 -20.78
C LEU A 94 -11.36 8.69 -21.34
N SER A 95 -10.29 9.46 -21.16
CA SER A 95 -8.96 9.05 -21.58
C SER A 95 -8.38 8.03 -20.60
N ASP A 96 -7.48 7.18 -21.10
CA ASP A 96 -6.65 6.32 -20.26
C ASP A 96 -5.93 7.18 -19.20
N LEU A 97 -5.82 6.64 -17.98
CA LEU A 97 -5.12 7.28 -16.88
C LEU A 97 -3.63 6.94 -16.94
N ASP A 98 -2.80 7.87 -16.47
CA ASP A 98 -1.49 7.47 -15.97
C ASP A 98 -1.64 6.75 -14.62
N TRP A 99 -0.56 6.12 -14.18
CA TRP A 99 -0.59 5.27 -12.98
C TRP A 99 -0.89 6.09 -11.71
N ASP A 100 -0.38 7.31 -11.60
CA ASP A 100 -0.61 8.21 -10.46
C ASP A 100 -2.09 8.66 -10.40
N ALA A 101 -2.70 8.96 -11.55
CA ALA A 101 -4.13 9.22 -11.67
C ALA A 101 -5.00 8.02 -11.27
N ALA A 102 -4.61 6.81 -11.67
CA ALA A 102 -5.30 5.59 -11.25
C ALA A 102 -5.22 5.37 -9.73
N VAL A 103 -4.07 5.64 -9.10
CA VAL A 103 -3.92 5.57 -7.65
C VAL A 103 -4.76 6.62 -6.92
N ARG A 104 -4.77 7.87 -7.40
CA ARG A 104 -5.66 8.91 -6.84
C ARG A 104 -7.13 8.50 -6.93
N LEU A 105 -7.53 7.89 -8.04
CA LEU A 105 -8.89 7.38 -8.26
C LEU A 105 -9.22 6.25 -7.28
N ALA A 106 -8.33 5.27 -7.10
CA ALA A 106 -8.50 4.16 -6.17
C ALA A 106 -8.67 4.65 -4.72
N ARG A 107 -7.80 5.56 -4.25
CA ARG A 107 -7.93 6.14 -2.90
C ARG A 107 -9.22 6.93 -2.71
N ALA A 108 -9.63 7.67 -3.74
CA ALA A 108 -10.89 8.40 -3.70
C ALA A 108 -12.06 7.42 -3.54
N ASN A 109 -12.03 6.28 -4.22
CA ASN A 109 -13.02 5.23 -4.07
C ASN A 109 -13.00 4.60 -2.67
N ASP A 110 -11.82 4.27 -2.14
CA ASP A 110 -11.70 3.69 -0.79
C ASP A 110 -12.21 4.66 0.28
N ASN A 111 -11.95 5.95 0.11
CA ASN A 111 -12.49 6.98 1.00
C ASN A 111 -14.02 7.05 0.88
N LEU A 112 -14.59 6.97 -0.33
CA LEU A 112 -16.04 6.90 -0.49
C LEU A 112 -16.65 5.63 0.12
N ALA A 113 -15.96 4.50 0.06
CA ALA A 113 -16.43 3.25 0.67
C ALA A 113 -16.39 3.29 2.22
N LYS A 114 -15.44 4.02 2.81
CA LYS A 114 -15.35 4.23 4.26
C LYS A 114 -16.48 5.10 4.81
N TYR A 115 -17.08 5.94 3.98
CA TYR A 115 -17.97 7.01 4.41
C TYR A 115 -19.32 6.90 3.70
N SER A 116 -20.34 6.40 4.40
CA SER A 116 -21.70 6.53 3.88
C SER A 116 -22.10 8.01 3.92
N PRO A 117 -22.59 8.61 2.81
CA PRO A 117 -23.12 9.96 2.84
C PRO A 117 -24.28 10.13 3.83
N ASP A 118 -25.01 9.03 4.07
CA ASP A 118 -26.19 8.98 4.94
C ASP A 118 -25.86 8.64 6.40
N GLN A 119 -24.58 8.53 6.75
CA GLN A 119 -24.19 8.23 8.13
C GLN A 119 -24.49 9.44 9.04
N PRO A 120 -25.09 9.23 10.22
CA PRO A 120 -25.47 10.30 11.12
C PRO A 120 -24.28 11.20 11.51
N ARG A 121 -24.59 12.48 11.68
CA ARG A 121 -23.67 13.54 12.10
C ARG A 121 -24.18 14.13 13.41
N ASP A 122 -23.28 14.58 14.28
CA ASP A 122 -23.68 15.41 15.42
C ASP A 122 -24.06 16.81 14.92
N ASP A 123 -24.58 17.63 15.83
CA ASP A 123 -24.94 19.04 15.57
C ASP A 123 -23.72 19.90 15.14
N HIS A 124 -22.51 19.36 15.22
CA HIS A 124 -21.26 19.98 14.82
C HIS A 124 -20.65 19.36 13.53
N GLY A 125 -21.38 18.47 12.84
CA GLY A 125 -20.94 17.86 11.59
C GLY A 125 -19.84 16.80 11.74
N ARG A 126 -19.56 16.32 12.96
CA ARG A 126 -18.65 15.21 13.24
C ARG A 126 -19.38 13.88 13.12
N TRP A 127 -18.62 12.83 12.82
CA TRP A 127 -19.13 11.46 12.79
C TRP A 127 -19.55 11.04 14.20
N THR A 128 -20.72 10.43 14.32
CA THR A 128 -21.21 9.85 15.58
C THR A 128 -21.52 8.39 15.34
N ASP A 129 -21.03 7.53 16.22
CA ASP A 129 -21.24 6.08 16.13
C ASP A 129 -22.59 5.66 16.73
N GLU A 130 -23.34 6.58 17.33
CA GLU A 130 -24.49 6.27 18.18
C GLU A 130 -25.82 6.77 17.61
N GLY A 131 -26.53 5.83 16.97
CA GLY A 131 -27.97 5.81 17.11
C GLY A 131 -28.34 5.46 18.55
N GLY A 132 -28.55 6.47 19.39
CA GLY A 132 -29.43 6.40 20.57
C GLY A 132 -28.78 6.44 21.95
N GLY A 133 -29.23 7.39 22.77
CA GLY A 133 -29.54 7.12 24.18
C GLY A 133 -28.67 7.80 25.25
N ALA A 134 -29.09 9.00 25.64
CA ALA A 134 -29.00 9.55 27.00
C ALA A 134 -27.64 9.52 27.74
N SER A 135 -27.03 10.70 27.77
CA SER A 135 -26.02 11.19 28.70
C SER A 135 -26.13 10.71 30.15
N LYS A 136 -25.01 10.20 30.71
CA LYS A 136 -24.62 10.40 32.12
C LYS A 136 -23.10 10.60 32.26
N GLU A 137 -22.75 11.61 33.04
CA GLU A 137 -21.43 12.19 33.31
C GLU A 137 -20.39 11.22 33.91
N PRO A 138 -19.07 11.51 33.77
CA PRO A 138 -18.02 10.78 34.48
C PRO A 138 -17.53 11.50 35.76
N VAL A 139 -17.29 10.71 36.80
CA VAL A 139 -16.67 11.12 38.07
C VAL A 139 -15.13 11.22 37.94
N LYS A 140 -14.58 12.35 38.39
CA LYS A 140 -13.13 12.61 38.56
C LYS A 140 -12.50 11.72 39.64
N VAL A 141 -11.29 11.21 39.39
CA VAL A 141 -10.35 10.83 40.47
C VAL A 141 -8.94 11.35 40.18
N LYS A 142 -8.33 11.92 41.23
CA LYS A 142 -7.05 12.65 41.31
C LYS A 142 -5.80 11.75 41.22
N GLN A 143 -4.78 12.31 40.57
CA GLN A 143 -3.34 12.03 40.69
C GLN A 143 -2.80 12.31 42.11
N VAL A 144 -1.82 11.50 42.60
CA VAL A 144 -0.64 11.98 43.35
C VAL A 144 0.51 10.95 43.25
N GLY A 145 1.76 11.41 43.07
CA GLY A 145 2.94 10.69 43.57
C GLY A 145 4.21 10.82 42.72
N ALA A 146 5.05 11.80 43.04
CA ALA A 146 6.40 11.99 42.49
C ALA A 146 7.48 11.32 43.39
N GLY A 147 8.57 10.83 42.78
CA GLY A 147 9.78 10.38 43.47
C GLY A 147 10.91 10.06 42.47
N ALA A 148 12.05 10.72 42.63
CA ALA A 148 13.18 10.76 41.69
C ALA A 148 14.35 9.83 42.08
N ALA A 149 15.08 9.30 41.08
CA ALA A 149 16.54 9.02 41.05
C ALA A 149 16.94 8.23 39.77
N PRO A 150 18.21 8.32 39.29
CA PRO A 150 18.58 8.17 37.88
C PRO A 150 18.85 6.72 37.46
N LYS A 151 18.41 6.35 36.24
CA LYS A 151 18.72 5.06 35.61
C LYS A 151 19.35 5.25 34.23
N GLN A 152 20.45 4.53 34.04
CA GLN A 152 21.14 4.22 32.78
C GLN A 152 20.15 3.89 31.64
N PRO A 153 20.51 4.09 30.35
CA PRO A 153 19.68 3.65 29.25
C PRO A 153 19.79 2.12 29.11
N SER A 154 19.02 1.40 29.92
CA SER A 154 18.76 -0.03 29.73
C SER A 154 17.86 -0.19 28.49
N ILE A 155 18.39 -0.94 27.53
CA ILE A 155 17.70 -1.54 26.39
C ILE A 155 16.31 -2.01 26.82
N ALA A 156 15.29 -1.55 26.08
CA ALA A 156 13.89 -1.68 26.44
C ALA A 156 13.50 -3.14 26.75
N PRO A 157 12.75 -3.38 27.85
CA PRO A 157 12.15 -4.68 28.09
C PRO A 157 11.00 -4.88 27.11
N GLU A 158 10.84 -6.14 26.72
CA GLU A 158 9.71 -6.76 26.06
C GLU A 158 8.39 -6.38 26.76
N LYS A 159 7.85 -5.20 26.45
CA LYS A 159 6.52 -4.80 26.94
C LYS A 159 5.48 -5.58 26.14
N LYS A 160 4.92 -6.60 26.79
CA LYS A 160 3.62 -7.19 26.46
C LYS A 160 2.62 -6.06 26.18
N GLY A 161 2.07 -6.05 24.96
CA GLY A 161 0.89 -5.25 24.59
C GLY A 161 1.15 -4.08 23.65
N ALA A 162 1.59 -4.34 22.42
CA ALA A 162 1.42 -3.43 21.29
C ALA A 162 0.29 -3.87 20.35
N GLN A 163 -0.77 -4.50 20.89
CA GLN A 163 -1.96 -4.86 20.09
C GLN A 163 -2.76 -3.63 19.61
N ASN A 164 -2.41 -2.42 20.09
CA ASN A 164 -3.07 -1.16 19.73
C ASN A 164 -2.08 -0.05 19.28
N ALA A 165 -0.81 -0.36 19.03
CA ALA A 165 0.04 0.58 18.30
C ALA A 165 -0.43 0.59 16.84
N PRO A 166 -0.65 1.74 16.19
CA PRO A 166 -1.02 1.77 14.78
C PRO A 166 -0.01 0.92 14.00
N LYS A 167 -0.50 -0.06 13.23
CA LYS A 167 0.34 -0.89 12.37
C LYS A 167 1.06 0.03 11.39
N THR A 168 2.32 0.34 11.68
CA THR A 168 3.17 1.02 10.72
C THR A 168 3.75 -0.05 9.81
N CYS A 169 3.19 -0.17 8.61
CA CYS A 169 3.72 -1.05 7.57
C CYS A 169 5.20 -0.76 7.31
N GLY A 170 5.96 -1.78 6.93
CA GLY A 170 7.39 -1.70 6.66
C GLY A 170 8.31 -1.52 7.88
N ILE A 171 7.78 -1.35 9.10
CA ILE A 171 8.60 -1.22 10.32
C ILE A 171 8.35 -2.42 11.22
N TYR A 172 9.37 -3.25 11.40
CA TYR A 172 9.28 -4.50 12.15
C TYR A 172 10.30 -4.59 13.28
N PRO A 173 9.93 -5.20 14.42
CA PRO A 173 10.89 -5.51 15.48
C PRO A 173 11.92 -6.54 15.00
N ILE A 174 13.21 -6.19 15.13
CA ILE A 174 14.34 -7.06 14.79
C ILE A 174 14.98 -7.64 16.07
N TYR A 175 15.31 -8.93 16.06
CA TYR A 175 15.99 -9.61 17.16
C TYR A 175 17.51 -9.69 16.88
N LYS A 176 18.29 -8.98 17.70
CA LYS A 176 19.73 -8.75 17.46
C LYS A 176 20.65 -9.93 17.74
N ASN A 177 20.21 -10.84 18.61
CA ASN A 177 21.03 -11.92 19.14
C ASN A 177 21.28 -13.06 18.14
N GLU A 178 20.64 -13.03 16.97
CA GLU A 178 20.65 -14.09 15.97
C GLU A 178 20.90 -13.55 14.55
N ILE A 179 21.58 -12.40 14.45
CA ILE A 179 21.99 -11.85 13.16
C ILE A 179 23.15 -12.70 12.63
N LEU A 180 23.03 -13.14 11.37
CA LEU A 180 24.08 -13.87 10.69
C LEU A 180 25.35 -13.05 10.49
N SER A 181 26.49 -13.73 10.31
CA SER A 181 27.72 -13.08 9.84
C SER A 181 27.49 -12.46 8.45
N GLN A 182 28.30 -11.47 8.05
CA GLN A 182 28.16 -10.87 6.71
C GLN A 182 28.30 -11.91 5.59
N ALA A 183 29.20 -12.90 5.75
CA ALA A 183 29.41 -13.95 4.77
C ALA A 183 28.19 -14.87 4.67
N ASP A 184 27.63 -15.29 5.80
CA ASP A 184 26.45 -16.17 5.85
C ASP A 184 25.19 -15.44 5.35
N ALA A 185 25.04 -14.15 5.70
CA ALA A 185 23.95 -13.31 5.21
C ALA A 185 24.01 -13.14 3.69
N LYS A 186 25.20 -12.89 3.13
CA LYS A 186 25.39 -12.80 1.67
C LYS A 186 25.10 -14.13 0.97
N LYS A 187 25.56 -15.25 1.56
CA LYS A 187 25.28 -16.59 1.05
C LYS A 187 23.77 -16.85 1.03
N LEU A 188 23.08 -16.56 2.13
CA LEU A 188 21.64 -16.69 2.26
C LEU A 188 20.89 -15.81 1.23
N PHE A 189 21.27 -14.54 1.08
CA PHE A 189 20.70 -13.65 0.05
C PHE A 189 20.82 -14.28 -1.35
N ASN A 190 22.02 -14.76 -1.72
CA ASN A 190 22.24 -15.37 -3.04
C ASN A 190 21.40 -16.64 -3.23
N GLU A 191 21.32 -17.49 -2.20
CA GLU A 191 20.51 -18.71 -2.24
C GLU A 191 19.02 -18.41 -2.46
N GLU A 192 18.47 -17.45 -1.71
CA GLU A 192 17.06 -17.08 -1.78
C GLU A 192 16.71 -16.36 -3.09
N LEU A 193 17.57 -15.44 -3.55
CA LEU A 193 17.36 -14.76 -4.83
C LEU A 193 17.43 -15.75 -6.01
N ALA A 194 18.37 -16.70 -5.96
CA ALA A 194 18.44 -17.78 -6.96
C ALA A 194 17.23 -18.71 -6.88
N GLY A 195 16.68 -18.95 -5.67
CA GLY A 195 15.42 -19.64 -5.48
C GLY A 195 14.26 -18.95 -6.19
N MET A 196 14.09 -17.64 -5.96
CA MET A 196 13.05 -16.84 -6.62
C MET A 196 13.15 -16.89 -8.15
N LEU A 197 14.36 -16.91 -8.70
CA LEU A 197 14.58 -17.05 -10.14
C LEU A 197 14.18 -18.44 -10.64
N ARG A 198 14.56 -19.51 -9.94
CA ARG A 198 14.19 -20.89 -10.30
C ARG A 198 12.68 -21.12 -10.24
N ASP A 199 12.02 -20.52 -9.26
CA ASP A 199 10.58 -20.64 -9.06
C ASP A 199 9.76 -19.77 -10.05
N GLY A 200 10.43 -19.02 -10.93
CA GLY A 200 9.79 -18.14 -11.92
C GLY A 200 9.15 -16.88 -11.33
N LEU A 201 9.43 -16.57 -10.06
CA LEU A 201 8.90 -15.38 -9.39
C LEU A 201 9.56 -14.09 -9.89
N ILE A 202 10.81 -14.18 -10.33
CA ILE A 202 11.58 -13.09 -10.94
C ILE A 202 12.18 -13.51 -12.28
N SER A 203 12.34 -12.55 -13.20
CA SER A 203 13.08 -12.76 -14.44
C SER A 203 14.59 -12.63 -14.21
N LYS A 204 15.41 -13.02 -15.21
CA LYS A 204 16.86 -12.77 -15.17
C LYS A 204 17.20 -11.28 -15.05
N GLN A 205 16.41 -10.41 -15.70
CA GLN A 205 16.59 -8.97 -15.58
C GLN A 205 16.28 -8.46 -14.17
N ASP A 206 15.22 -8.99 -13.54
CA ASP A 206 14.89 -8.66 -12.15
C ASP A 206 15.99 -9.12 -11.20
N PHE A 207 16.59 -10.30 -11.43
CA PHE A 207 17.71 -10.80 -10.63
C PHE A 207 18.88 -9.81 -10.57
N GLU A 208 19.23 -9.18 -11.69
CA GLU A 208 20.31 -8.20 -11.78
C GLU A 208 19.99 -6.86 -11.07
N ARG A 209 18.72 -6.62 -10.72
CA ARG A 209 18.29 -5.42 -9.99
C ARG A 209 18.44 -5.54 -8.48
N PHE A 210 18.72 -6.73 -7.96
CA PHE A 210 18.96 -6.94 -6.54
C PHE A 210 20.46 -6.92 -6.23
N SER A 211 20.83 -6.22 -5.16
CA SER A 211 22.19 -6.23 -4.63
C SER A 211 22.19 -6.38 -3.13
N PHE A 212 23.17 -7.13 -2.61
CA PHE A 212 23.39 -7.25 -1.17
C PHE A 212 24.43 -6.25 -0.70
N VAL A 213 24.10 -5.49 0.34
CA VAL A 213 24.97 -4.52 0.99
C VAL A 213 25.33 -5.07 2.37
N PRO A 214 26.60 -5.44 2.65
CA PRO A 214 27.01 -6.08 3.90
C PRO A 214 27.14 -5.08 5.06
N TRP A 215 26.21 -4.12 5.14
CA TRP A 215 26.12 -3.08 6.15
C TRP A 215 24.69 -2.97 6.67
N PHE A 216 24.52 -2.48 7.89
CA PHE A 216 23.22 -2.04 8.37
C PHE A 216 22.95 -0.63 7.84
N ALA A 217 21.68 -0.32 7.57
CA ALA A 217 21.28 0.97 7.00
C ALA A 217 20.27 1.65 7.91
N ALA A 218 20.61 2.83 8.42
CA ALA A 218 19.69 3.73 9.10
C ALA A 218 19.18 4.78 8.12
N THR A 219 17.86 4.98 8.05
CA THR A 219 17.25 5.90 7.09
C THR A 219 15.98 6.54 7.61
N THR A 220 15.41 7.46 6.84
CA THR A 220 14.06 8.00 6.99
C THR A 220 13.35 7.96 5.64
N LYS A 221 12.03 8.22 5.61
CA LYS A 221 11.26 8.29 4.37
C LYS A 221 11.71 9.41 3.41
N THR A 222 12.45 10.42 3.90
CA THR A 222 12.86 11.60 3.11
C THR A 222 14.34 11.57 2.75
N MET A 223 15.06 10.49 3.07
CA MET A 223 16.48 10.37 2.76
C MET A 223 16.68 9.60 1.46
N ASP A 224 17.40 10.21 0.52
CA ASP A 224 17.80 9.55 -0.73
C ASP A 224 18.81 8.42 -0.48
N ASP A 225 19.74 8.64 0.45
CA ASP A 225 20.80 7.69 0.80
C ASP A 225 20.79 7.37 2.30
N PRO A 226 20.79 6.08 2.69
CA PRO A 226 20.84 5.69 4.09
C PRO A 226 22.24 5.87 4.69
N LEU A 227 22.29 6.07 6.01
CA LEU A 227 23.53 6.03 6.79
C LEU A 227 23.93 4.57 7.01
N LEU A 228 25.10 4.19 6.50
CA LEU A 228 25.61 2.83 6.63
C LEU A 228 26.39 2.65 7.94
N SER A 229 26.28 1.48 8.54
CA SER A 229 26.98 1.14 9.77
C SER A 229 27.41 -0.33 9.84
N GLY A 230 28.56 -0.56 10.46
CA GLY A 230 29.16 -1.90 10.60
C GLY A 230 28.47 -2.76 11.66
N SER A 231 27.60 -2.18 12.50
CA SER A 231 26.83 -2.91 13.52
C SER A 231 25.39 -2.43 13.62
N MET A 232 24.53 -3.32 14.11
CA MET A 232 23.11 -3.02 14.36
C MET A 232 22.94 -1.94 15.43
N GLU A 233 23.78 -1.93 16.47
CA GLU A 233 23.77 -0.93 17.55
C GLU A 233 24.01 0.47 17.00
N ALA A 234 25.01 0.63 16.15
CA ALA A 234 25.36 1.91 15.59
C ALA A 234 24.31 2.37 14.56
N ALA A 235 23.73 1.48 13.76
CA ALA A 235 22.60 1.81 12.89
C ALA A 235 21.37 2.26 13.69
N LEU A 236 21.01 1.57 14.77
CA LEU A 236 19.90 1.99 15.64
C LEU A 236 20.17 3.33 16.32
N SER A 237 21.41 3.57 16.76
CA SER A 237 21.81 4.87 17.32
C SER A 237 21.63 5.99 16.29
N GLN A 238 22.10 5.77 15.06
CA GLN A 238 21.92 6.69 13.95
C GLN A 238 20.43 6.92 13.65
N ALA A 239 19.63 5.86 13.54
CA ALA A 239 18.18 5.94 13.28
C ALA A 239 17.45 6.73 14.36
N ASN A 240 17.78 6.53 15.65
CA ASN A 240 17.20 7.28 16.76
C ASN A 240 17.56 8.77 16.73
N GLY A 241 18.67 9.14 16.10
CA GLY A 241 19.06 10.53 15.88
C GLY A 241 18.28 11.21 14.74
N LEU A 242 17.54 10.44 13.92
CA LEU A 242 16.78 10.94 12.80
C LEU A 242 15.29 11.06 13.17
N THR A 243 14.64 12.14 12.74
CA THR A 243 13.18 12.29 12.94
C THR A 243 12.45 11.24 12.10
N GLY A 244 11.79 10.28 12.75
CA GLY A 244 11.14 9.15 12.07
C GLY A 244 12.12 8.13 11.50
N GLY A 245 13.34 8.05 12.03
CA GLY A 245 14.36 7.11 11.57
C GLY A 245 14.05 5.66 11.90
N PHE A 246 14.50 4.77 11.03
CA PHE A 246 14.41 3.31 11.21
C PHE A 246 15.62 2.61 10.57
N VAL A 247 15.78 1.32 10.88
CA VAL A 247 16.79 0.46 10.25
C VAL A 247 16.12 -0.34 9.13
N ALA A 248 16.54 -0.12 7.89
CA ALA A 248 15.92 -0.72 6.71
C ALA A 248 16.43 -2.15 6.46
N GLY A 249 15.54 -3.10 6.15
CA GLY A 249 15.92 -4.44 5.68
C GLY A 249 16.26 -4.45 4.18
N GLY A 250 15.53 -3.67 3.40
CA GLY A 250 15.80 -3.38 1.99
C GLY A 250 15.37 -1.96 1.66
N LEU A 251 15.85 -1.45 0.53
CA LEU A 251 15.39 -0.20 -0.08
C LEU A 251 15.41 -0.33 -1.60
N THR A 252 14.30 0.03 -2.23
CA THR A 252 14.18 0.11 -3.70
C THR A 252 14.32 1.56 -4.15
N ASP A 253 15.27 1.84 -5.05
CA ASP A 253 15.40 3.15 -5.68
C ASP A 253 14.37 3.27 -6.81
N PRO A 254 13.37 4.16 -6.70
CA PRO A 254 12.29 4.27 -7.68
C PRO A 254 12.77 4.78 -9.05
N ARG A 255 13.93 5.44 -9.13
CA ARG A 255 14.47 6.00 -10.38
C ARG A 255 15.09 4.92 -11.25
N THR A 256 15.73 3.93 -10.61
CA THR A 256 16.44 2.85 -11.31
C THR A 256 15.70 1.52 -11.24
N ASN A 257 14.66 1.45 -10.40
CA ASN A 257 13.96 0.22 -10.05
C ASN A 257 14.91 -0.89 -9.56
N THR A 258 15.95 -0.50 -8.82
CA THR A 258 16.92 -1.44 -8.22
C THR A 258 16.74 -1.51 -6.72
N SER A 259 16.99 -2.68 -6.13
CA SER A 259 16.80 -2.91 -4.70
C SER A 259 18.12 -3.30 -4.03
N LYS A 260 18.42 -2.60 -2.94
CA LYS A 260 19.53 -2.92 -2.05
C LYS A 260 18.97 -3.66 -0.84
N ILE A 261 19.51 -4.83 -0.54
CA ILE A 261 19.18 -5.62 0.64
C ILE A 261 20.31 -5.48 1.64
N TYR A 262 19.98 -5.11 2.87
CA TYR A 262 20.94 -4.80 3.94
C TYR A 262 21.06 -5.94 4.95
N MET A 263 22.08 -5.87 5.82
CA MET A 263 22.35 -6.90 6.84
C MET A 263 21.16 -7.19 7.77
N SER A 264 20.32 -6.19 8.04
CA SER A 264 19.10 -6.29 8.83
C SER A 264 18.10 -7.30 8.27
N ALA A 265 18.08 -7.55 6.95
CA ALA A 265 17.21 -8.56 6.35
C ALA A 265 17.56 -9.99 6.77
N ALA A 266 18.82 -10.22 7.19
CA ALA A 266 19.29 -11.51 7.71
C ALA A 266 19.06 -11.67 9.23
N ALA A 267 18.28 -10.79 9.84
CA ALA A 267 17.94 -10.86 11.26
C ALA A 267 16.53 -11.45 11.45
N PRO A 268 16.32 -12.37 12.41
CA PRO A 268 14.98 -12.74 12.85
C PRO A 268 14.13 -11.50 13.15
N THR A 269 12.89 -11.52 12.71
CA THR A 269 11.99 -10.36 12.70
C THR A 269 10.58 -10.80 13.08
N ALA A 270 9.83 -9.96 13.80
CA ALA A 270 8.42 -10.21 14.06
C ALA A 270 7.58 -9.62 12.92
N ILE A 271 7.20 -10.46 11.95
CA ILE A 271 6.47 -10.04 10.75
C ILE A 271 4.98 -10.42 10.90
N PRO A 272 4.08 -9.43 11.11
CA PRO A 272 2.64 -9.66 11.14
C PRO A 272 2.15 -10.34 9.85
N GLY A 273 1.21 -11.27 9.96
CA GLY A 273 0.63 -11.97 8.81
C GLY A 273 1.37 -13.24 8.37
N LEU A 274 2.51 -13.58 9.00
CA LEU A 274 3.11 -14.91 8.87
C LEU A 274 2.64 -15.91 9.95
N GLY A 275 1.88 -15.46 10.95
CA GLY A 275 1.43 -16.31 12.07
C GLY A 275 2.56 -16.72 13.02
N LEU A 276 3.77 -16.23 12.81
CA LEU A 276 4.94 -16.53 13.63
C LEU A 276 5.18 -15.41 14.64
N LYS A 277 5.55 -15.78 15.87
CA LYS A 277 6.02 -14.80 16.87
C LYS A 277 7.37 -14.20 16.47
N LYS A 278 8.18 -14.98 15.75
CA LYS A 278 9.53 -14.65 15.32
C LYS A 278 9.87 -15.49 14.09
N THR A 279 10.38 -14.87 13.03
CA THR A 279 10.89 -15.57 11.85
C THR A 279 12.29 -16.12 12.09
N THR A 280 12.72 -17.09 11.28
CA THR A 280 14.15 -17.39 11.11
C THR A 280 14.83 -16.32 10.24
N ALA A 281 16.16 -16.24 10.25
CA ALA A 281 16.91 -15.38 9.34
C ALA A 281 16.57 -15.63 7.86
N ARG A 282 16.36 -16.91 7.48
CA ARG A 282 15.93 -17.31 6.13
C ARG A 282 14.55 -16.74 5.79
N GLN A 283 13.58 -16.90 6.68
CA GLN A 283 12.22 -16.37 6.48
C GLN A 283 12.22 -14.83 6.42
N SER A 284 13.02 -14.14 7.23
CA SER A 284 13.20 -12.69 7.13
C SER A 284 13.76 -12.30 5.75
N MET A 285 14.85 -12.94 5.32
CA MET A 285 15.47 -12.66 4.02
C MET A 285 14.48 -12.87 2.87
N GLN A 286 13.73 -13.97 2.90
CA GLN A 286 12.67 -14.27 1.93
C GLN A 286 11.60 -13.19 1.88
N PHE A 287 11.17 -12.71 3.05
CA PHE A 287 10.19 -11.64 3.16
C PHE A 287 10.73 -10.34 2.57
N PHE A 288 11.91 -9.87 2.98
CA PHE A 288 12.46 -8.60 2.51
C PHE A 288 12.74 -8.61 1.01
N LEU A 289 13.26 -9.72 0.45
CA LEU A 289 13.42 -9.85 -1.00
C LEU A 289 12.10 -9.70 -1.76
N ARG A 290 11.02 -10.31 -1.24
CA ARG A 290 9.70 -10.22 -1.87
C ARG A 290 9.04 -8.87 -1.64
N HIS A 291 9.28 -8.24 -0.49
CA HIS A 291 8.81 -6.89 -0.18
C HIS A 291 9.41 -5.91 -1.21
N GLU A 292 10.72 -5.94 -1.40
CA GLU A 292 11.38 -5.10 -2.42
C GLU A 292 10.95 -5.47 -3.84
N LEU A 293 10.71 -6.75 -4.14
CA LEU A 293 10.12 -7.15 -5.42
C LEU A 293 8.72 -6.55 -5.60
N GLY A 294 7.94 -6.48 -4.52
CA GLY A 294 6.63 -5.83 -4.48
C GLY A 294 6.74 -4.37 -4.91
N HIS A 295 7.73 -3.63 -4.37
CA HIS A 295 8.05 -2.28 -4.82
C HIS A 295 8.43 -2.27 -6.31
N GLN A 296 9.32 -3.16 -6.76
CA GLN A 296 9.76 -3.19 -8.16
C GLN A 296 8.64 -3.46 -9.18
N LYS A 297 7.73 -4.39 -8.86
CA LYS A 297 6.61 -4.76 -9.74
C LYS A 297 5.53 -3.68 -9.79
N GLN A 298 5.49 -2.81 -8.79
CA GLN A 298 4.58 -1.68 -8.69
C GLN A 298 5.21 -0.36 -9.17
N GLY A 299 6.42 -0.42 -9.76
CA GLY A 299 7.14 0.77 -10.23
C GLY A 299 7.59 1.71 -9.11
N GLY A 300 7.82 1.17 -7.91
CA GLY A 300 8.24 1.92 -6.72
C GLY A 300 7.17 2.82 -6.11
N ASN A 301 5.91 2.71 -6.55
CA ASN A 301 4.93 3.76 -6.36
C ASN A 301 3.79 3.34 -5.43
N CYS A 302 4.14 2.55 -4.43
CA CYS A 302 3.22 1.97 -3.48
C CYS A 302 2.36 3.04 -2.75
N GLY A 303 2.76 4.32 -2.69
CA GLY A 303 1.99 5.52 -2.32
C GLY A 303 1.45 5.59 -0.88
N PRO A 304 1.27 6.81 -0.29
CA PRO A 304 1.89 7.36 0.92
C PRO A 304 1.85 6.51 2.22
N ASP A 305 1.12 5.38 2.20
CA ASP A 305 1.24 4.25 3.12
C ASP A 305 2.06 3.09 2.49
N ASP A 306 3.05 3.45 1.65
CA ASP A 306 3.73 2.63 0.62
C ASP A 306 4.15 1.21 1.05
N GLU A 307 4.50 1.01 2.31
CA GLU A 307 5.06 -0.27 2.69
C GLU A 307 4.00 -1.39 2.77
N CYS A 308 2.71 -1.05 2.96
CA CYS A 308 1.67 -2.07 3.18
C CYS A 308 1.41 -2.95 1.95
N CYS A 309 1.50 -2.39 0.74
CA CYS A 309 1.31 -3.16 -0.50
C CYS A 309 2.49 -4.09 -0.76
N ALA A 310 3.71 -3.63 -0.51
CA ALA A 310 4.91 -4.46 -0.57
C ALA A 310 4.88 -5.57 0.50
N ASP A 311 4.42 -5.26 1.71
CA ASP A 311 4.23 -6.24 2.79
C ASP A 311 3.22 -7.32 2.41
N ALA A 312 2.05 -6.91 1.89
CA ALA A 312 1.01 -7.84 1.46
C ALA A 312 1.49 -8.73 0.30
N PHE A 313 2.20 -8.15 -0.67
CA PHE A 313 2.82 -8.90 -1.75
C PHE A 313 3.83 -9.92 -1.20
N ALA A 314 4.71 -9.51 -0.29
CA ALA A 314 5.69 -10.40 0.32
C ALA A 314 5.03 -11.56 1.05
N ILE A 315 4.04 -11.26 1.89
CA ILE A 315 3.21 -12.20 2.63
C ILE A 315 2.52 -13.19 1.68
N ALA A 316 1.96 -12.75 0.56
CA ALA A 316 1.25 -13.63 -0.38
C ALA A 316 2.18 -14.59 -1.14
N HIS A 317 3.46 -14.24 -1.29
CA HIS A 317 4.43 -15.02 -2.07
C HIS A 317 5.46 -15.77 -1.21
N MET A 318 5.33 -15.74 0.13
CA MET A 318 6.20 -16.51 1.02
C MET A 318 6.08 -18.03 0.73
N PRO A 319 7.21 -18.76 0.69
CA PRO A 319 7.17 -20.20 0.47
C PRO A 319 6.58 -20.93 1.68
N GLY A 320 5.80 -21.99 1.41
CA GLY A 320 5.30 -22.89 2.46
C GLY A 320 4.26 -22.28 3.40
N LYS A 321 3.47 -21.31 2.93
CA LYS A 321 2.22 -20.92 3.57
C LYS A 321 1.12 -21.96 3.37
#